data_AF-A0A3Q7F9C7-F1
#
_entry.id   AF-A0A3Q7F9C7-F1
#
_cell.length_a   1.000
_cell.length_b   1.000
_cell.length_c   1.000
_cell.angle_alpha   90.00
_cell.angle_beta   90.00
_cell.angle_gamma   90.00
#
_symmetry.space_group_name_H-M   'P 1'
#
loop_
_entity.id
_entity.type
_entity.pdbx_description
1 polymer ?
#
loop_
_entity_poly.entity_id
_entity_poly.type
_entity_poly.pdbx_seq_one_letter_code
_entity_poly.pdbx_strand_id
1 'polypeptide(L)'
;MGSRSKLSPSSLSMRRTRRSTPHKKTCKSQNLVDVDGGSVSEKLEALKQLIPANYGEIKADQLFKETADYIVLLRTQVFVLQKLVDFYGSNTDQNPV
;
A
#
# COMPACT_ATOMS: atom_id res chain seq x y z
N MET A 1 -65.45 -13.55 -32.86
CA MET A 1 -64.36 -14.51 -32.62
C MET A 1 -63.04 -13.80 -32.91
N GLY A 2 -62.11 -13.73 -31.96
CA GLY A 2 -60.81 -13.08 -32.19
C GLY A 2 -60.22 -12.42 -30.93
N SER A 3 -59.40 -13.17 -30.22
CA SER A 3 -58.74 -12.91 -28.94
C SER A 3 -57.68 -11.79 -28.97
N ARG A 4 -57.36 -11.14 -27.83
CA ARG A 4 -56.13 -11.39 -27.03
C ARG A 4 -55.75 -10.28 -26.01
N SER A 5 -55.41 -10.77 -24.81
CA SER A 5 -54.42 -10.34 -23.80
C SER A 5 -54.46 -8.95 -23.13
N LYS A 6 -54.73 -9.00 -21.82
CA LYS A 6 -54.25 -8.07 -20.77
C LYS A 6 -52.72 -7.99 -20.78
N LEU A 7 -52.16 -6.81 -20.45
CA LEU A 7 -51.10 -6.57 -19.44
C LEU A 7 -50.78 -5.04 -19.40
N SER A 8 -50.84 -4.48 -18.17
CA SER A 8 -49.98 -3.46 -17.51
C SER A 8 -48.88 -2.74 -18.34
N PRO A 9 -48.38 -1.51 -18.03
CA PRO A 9 -48.22 -1.00 -16.66
C PRO A 9 -48.20 0.53 -16.39
N SER A 10 -48.25 0.81 -15.08
CA SER A 10 -47.39 1.72 -14.30
C SER A 10 -47.40 3.24 -14.49
N SER A 11 -47.84 3.85 -13.38
CA SER A 11 -47.14 4.85 -12.54
C SER A 11 -47.12 6.30 -12.99
N LEU A 12 -47.96 7.05 -12.28
CA LEU A 12 -48.03 8.50 -12.24
C LEU A 12 -46.70 9.12 -11.78
N SER A 13 -46.36 10.16 -12.53
CA SER A 13 -45.24 11.07 -12.40
C SER A 13 -45.10 11.67 -11.00
N MET A 14 -43.93 11.47 -10.39
CA MET A 14 -43.45 12.25 -9.25
C MET A 14 -42.27 13.11 -9.68
N ARG A 15 -42.52 14.41 -9.84
CA ARG A 15 -41.50 15.46 -9.91
C ARG A 15 -40.64 15.45 -8.65
N ARG A 16 -39.31 15.39 -8.81
CA ARG A 16 -38.37 16.04 -7.90
C ARG A 16 -37.05 16.32 -8.61
N THR A 17 -36.88 17.58 -8.99
CA THR A 17 -35.61 18.18 -9.39
C THR A 17 -34.66 18.17 -8.19
N ARG A 18 -33.62 17.33 -8.26
CA ARG A 18 -32.40 17.49 -7.45
C ARG A 18 -31.21 17.57 -8.39
N ARG A 19 -30.69 18.78 -8.52
CA ARG A 19 -29.44 19.15 -9.17
C ARG A 19 -28.33 18.30 -8.55
N SER A 20 -27.92 17.23 -9.23
CA SER A 20 -26.80 16.38 -8.83
C SER A 20 -25.54 16.95 -9.47
N THR A 21 -24.76 17.70 -8.70
CA THR A 21 -23.39 18.08 -9.05
C THR A 21 -22.52 16.83 -9.07
N PRO A 22 -21.78 16.53 -10.15
CA PRO A 22 -20.83 15.44 -10.16
C PRO A 22 -19.65 15.84 -9.27
N HIS A 23 -19.69 15.44 -8.00
CA HIS A 23 -18.48 15.41 -7.19
C HIS A 23 -17.55 14.38 -7.84
N LYS A 24 -16.55 14.87 -8.59
CA LYS A 24 -15.36 14.11 -8.94
C LYS A 24 -14.71 13.68 -7.62
N LYS A 25 -15.11 12.52 -7.09
CA LYS A 25 -14.34 11.81 -6.08
C LYS A 25 -13.12 11.30 -6.81
N THR A 26 -12.08 12.13 -6.88
CA THR A 26 -10.73 11.66 -7.13
C THR A 26 -10.37 10.81 -5.93
N CYS A 27 -10.69 9.51 -6.01
CA CYS A 27 -10.09 8.50 -5.17
C CYS A 27 -8.61 8.45 -5.58
N LYS A 28 -7.77 9.28 -4.96
CA LYS A 28 -6.33 9.06 -4.96
C LYS A 28 -6.08 7.85 -4.07
N SER A 29 -6.17 6.66 -4.66
CA SER A 29 -5.62 5.46 -4.08
C SER A 29 -4.10 5.59 -4.18
N GLN A 30 -3.48 6.19 -3.17
CA GLN A 30 -2.04 6.09 -2.99
C GLN A 30 -1.76 4.77 -2.28
N ASN A 31 -0.74 4.05 -2.77
CA ASN A 31 -0.18 2.79 -2.27
C ASN A 31 -0.77 1.49 -2.85
N LEU A 32 -0.73 1.36 -4.17
CA LEU A 32 -0.24 0.10 -4.74
C LEU A 32 1.04 0.43 -5.51
N VAL A 33 2.17 -0.03 -5.00
CA VAL A 33 3.39 -0.14 -5.81
C VAL A 33 3.10 -1.26 -6.79
N ASP A 34 2.68 -0.86 -7.99
CA ASP A 34 2.53 -1.75 -9.13
C ASP A 34 3.94 -2.22 -9.52
N VAL A 35 4.35 -3.39 -9.02
CA VAL A 35 5.71 -3.92 -9.21
C VAL A 35 5.98 -4.25 -10.69
N ASP A 36 4.94 -4.33 -11.52
CA ASP A 36 5.00 -4.89 -12.86
C ASP A 36 5.02 -3.85 -14.00
N GLY A 37 4.82 -2.56 -13.72
CA GLY A 37 4.66 -1.52 -14.77
C GLY A 37 5.72 -0.41 -14.84
N GLY A 38 6.53 -0.21 -13.79
CA GLY A 38 7.43 0.94 -13.68
C GLY A 38 8.74 0.82 -14.47
N SER A 39 9.19 1.94 -15.07
CA SER A 39 10.48 2.00 -15.78
C SER A 39 11.66 1.70 -14.84
N VAL A 40 12.79 1.22 -15.37
CA VAL A 40 14.00 0.96 -14.55
C VAL A 40 14.44 2.21 -13.79
N SER A 41 14.30 3.39 -14.40
CA SER A 41 14.60 4.67 -13.75
C SER A 41 13.72 4.92 -12.52
N GLU A 42 12.43 4.61 -12.62
CA GLU A 42 11.49 4.77 -11.51
C GLU A 42 11.80 3.82 -10.36
N LYS A 43 12.16 2.57 -10.69
CA LYS A 43 12.58 1.57 -9.68
C LYS A 43 13.87 2.00 -8.97
N LEU A 44 14.83 2.60 -9.69
CA LEU A 44 16.06 3.11 -9.09
C LEU A 44 15.82 4.34 -8.21
N GLU A 45 14.94 5.26 -8.63
CA GLU A 45 14.57 6.43 -7.83
C GLU A 45 13.84 6.01 -6.55
N ALA A 46 12.92 5.05 -6.65
CA ALA A 46 12.25 4.48 -5.49
C ALA A 46 13.24 3.80 -4.53
N LEU A 47 14.21 3.05 -5.06
CA LEU A 47 15.25 2.41 -4.25
C LEU A 47 16.10 3.45 -3.50
N LYS A 48 16.47 4.54 -4.16
CA LYS A 48 17.24 5.64 -3.55
C LYS A 48 16.51 6.26 -2.35
N GLN A 49 15.19 6.40 -2.40
CA GLN A 49 14.38 6.95 -1.30
C GLN A 49 14.36 6.07 -0.04
N LEU A 50 14.73 4.79 -0.13
CA LEU A 50 14.73 3.86 1.00
C LEU A 50 16.04 3.84 1.80
N ILE A 51 17.13 4.38 1.25
CA ILE A 51 18.46 4.30 1.87
C ILE A 51 18.74 5.58 2.66
N PRO A 52 19.03 5.48 3.97
CA PRO A 52 19.29 6.63 4.84
C PRO A 52 20.70 7.17 4.62
N ALA A 53 20.92 7.88 3.51
CA ALA A 53 22.11 8.70 3.27
C ALA A 53 22.01 9.57 2.01
N ASN A 54 20.99 9.37 1.16
CA ASN A 54 21.18 9.67 -0.26
C ASN A 54 20.18 10.67 -0.84
N TYR A 55 20.53 11.95 -0.81
CA TYR A 55 19.77 13.03 -1.45
C TYR A 55 20.37 13.46 -2.81
N GLY A 56 21.45 12.81 -3.28
CA GLY A 56 22.25 13.24 -4.43
C GLY A 56 22.20 12.28 -5.62
N GLU A 57 22.79 12.67 -6.74
CA GLU A 57 22.93 11.80 -7.92
C GLU A 57 23.96 10.69 -7.62
N ILE A 58 23.49 9.45 -7.50
CA ILE A 58 24.35 8.29 -7.22
C ILE A 58 24.22 7.28 -8.35
N LYS A 59 25.37 6.74 -8.78
CA LYS A 59 25.44 5.69 -9.80
C LYS A 59 24.84 4.39 -9.28
N ALA A 60 24.25 3.60 -10.18
CA ALA A 60 23.60 2.33 -9.84
C ALA A 60 24.49 1.39 -9.01
N ASP A 61 25.77 1.24 -9.38
CA ASP A 61 26.70 0.34 -8.66
C ASP A 61 26.88 0.73 -7.18
N GLN A 62 27.00 2.04 -6.92
CA GLN A 62 27.14 2.56 -5.56
C GLN A 62 25.82 2.44 -4.81
N LEU A 63 24.69 2.71 -5.47
CA LEU A 63 23.35 2.53 -4.89
C LEU A 63 23.14 1.08 -4.44
N PHE A 64 23.54 0.10 -5.25
CA PHE A 64 23.43 -1.31 -4.89
C PHE A 64 24.35 -1.70 -3.74
N LYS A 65 25.56 -1.15 -3.69
CA LYS A 65 26.47 -1.36 -2.55
C LYS A 65 25.87 -0.83 -1.25
N GLU A 66 25.43 0.43 -1.24
CA GLU A 66 24.80 1.03 -0.06
C GLU A 66 23.52 0.30 0.34
N THR A 67 22.76 -0.21 -0.64
CA THR A 67 21.58 -1.04 -0.39
C THR A 67 21.98 -2.32 0.33
N ALA A 68 23.02 -3.01 -0.14
CA ALA A 68 23.49 -4.25 0.47
C ALA A 68 23.96 -4.01 1.90
N ASP A 69 24.74 -2.95 2.13
CA ASP A 69 25.21 -2.55 3.46
C ASP A 69 24.02 -2.25 4.39
N TYR A 70 23.02 -1.53 3.89
CA TYR A 70 21.83 -1.18 4.67
C TYR A 70 20.95 -2.39 4.99
N ILE A 71 20.80 -3.35 4.05
CA ILE A 71 20.10 -4.61 4.32
C ILE A 71 20.79 -5.39 5.43
N VAL A 72 22.13 -5.46 5.41
CA VAL A 72 22.90 -6.14 6.47
C VAL A 72 22.68 -5.43 7.81
N LEU A 73 22.78 -4.09 7.84
CA LEU A 73 22.52 -3.30 9.04
C LEU A 73 21.14 -3.60 9.65
N LEU A 74 20.08 -3.53 8.83
CA LEU A 74 18.71 -3.80 9.27
C LEU A 74 18.57 -5.23 9.80
N ARG A 75 19.14 -6.23 9.11
CA ARG A 75 19.12 -7.62 9.57
C ARG A 75 19.80 -7.78 10.93
N THR A 76 20.94 -7.14 11.12
CA THR A 76 21.67 -7.15 12.39
C THR A 76 20.85 -6.49 13.50
N GLN A 77 20.22 -5.34 13.24
CA GLN A 77 19.36 -4.66 14.22
C GLN A 77 18.19 -5.56 14.63
N VAL A 78 17.50 -6.18 13.67
CA VAL A 78 16.40 -7.13 13.95
C VAL A 78 16.92 -8.31 14.77
N PHE A 79 18.07 -8.87 14.42
CA PHE A 79 18.67 -9.99 15.14
C PHE A 79 18.99 -9.64 16.60
N VAL A 80 19.59 -8.48 16.85
CA VAL A 80 19.87 -8.00 18.21
C VAL A 80 18.58 -7.85 19.01
N LEU A 81 17.55 -7.21 18.42
CA LEU A 81 16.26 -7.04 19.07
C LEU A 81 15.60 -8.38 19.40
N GLN A 82 15.64 -9.35 18.48
CA GLN A 82 15.16 -10.72 18.73
C GLN A 82 15.89 -11.36 19.91
N LYS A 83 17.22 -11.23 19.98
CA LYS A 83 18.00 -11.78 21.11
C LYS A 83 17.66 -11.12 22.44
N LEU A 84 17.41 -9.81 22.45
CA LEU A 84 16.94 -9.12 23.64
C LEU A 84 15.56 -9.64 24.06
N VAL A 85 14.63 -9.82 23.12
CA VAL A 85 13.32 -10.41 23.41
C VAL A 85 13.46 -11.84 23.94
N ASP A 86 14.30 -12.68 23.32
CA ASP A 86 14.55 -14.05 23.79
C ASP A 86 15.09 -14.04 25.23
N PHE A 87 16.06 -13.16 25.51
CA PHE A 87 16.73 -13.08 26.81
C PHE A 87 15.83 -12.55 27.92
N TYR A 88 15.03 -11.50 27.65
CA TYR A 88 14.19 -10.87 28.66
C TYR A 88 12.77 -11.46 28.72
N GLY A 89 12.24 -11.98 27.61
CA GLY A 89 10.91 -12.58 27.54
C GLY A 89 10.82 -13.94 28.22
N SER A 90 11.91 -14.71 28.23
CA SER A 90 11.99 -16.03 28.89
C SER A 90 12.03 -15.98 30.42
N ASN A 91 12.22 -14.81 31.04
CA ASN A 91 12.25 -14.65 32.50
C ASN A 91 10.88 -14.40 33.13
N THR A 92 9.81 -14.33 32.34
CA THR A 92 8.45 -14.00 32.85
C THR A 92 7.73 -15.21 33.46
N ASP A 93 8.21 -16.43 33.23
CA ASP A 93 7.55 -17.67 33.65
C ASP A 93 8.01 -18.22 35.02
N GLN A 94 8.84 -17.51 35.77
CA GLN A 94 9.45 -18.00 37.03
C GLN A 94 9.16 -17.14 38.26
N ASN A 95 7.97 -16.54 38.36
CA ASN A 95 7.48 -15.93 39.60
C ASN A 95 6.29 -16.74 40.17
N PRO A 96 6.51 -17.70 41.09
CA PRO A 96 5.43 -18.21 41.92
C PRO A 96 5.11 -17.14 42.96
N VAL A 97 3.90 -16.59 42.88
CA VAL A 97 3.25 -15.78 43.92
C VAL A 97 2.98 -16.63 45.15
#